data_AF-A0A7W1T021-F1
#
_entry.id   AF-A0A7W1T021-F1
#
_cell.length_a   1.000
_cell.length_b   1.000
_cell.length_c   1.000
_cell.angle_alpha   90.00
_cell.angle_beta   90.00
_cell.angle_gamma   90.00
#
_symmetry.space_group_name_H-M   'P 1'
#
loop_
_entity.id
_entity.type
_entity.pdbx_description
1 polymer ?
#
loop_
_entity_poly.entity_id
_entity_poly.type
_entity_poly.pdbx_seq_one_letter_code
_entity_poly.pdbx_strand_id
1 'polypeptide(L)'
;MLEYSAEESLDELRALALSAGAEIAGEFLQHRDQPDPATLIGKGKLEEIAGAAASASADLILFDHDLTASQQRNVERAVNTRVIDRTQLILDIFARHARTREGQLQVELAQLQYMLPRLGGRGIEMSQLGGGIGTRGPGETQLETDRRKINRRIRQVKEQIENVRRVRAQQRQRRESAPISTVALVGYTNAGKSTLFNALTHAKVFESARLFATLDPTLRSVE
;
A
#
# COMPACT_ATOMS: atom_id res chain seq x y z
N MET A 1 8.98 -18.30 15.34
CA MET A 1 8.24 -17.35 14.47
C MET A 1 6.97 -18.09 14.13
N LEU A 2 5.82 -17.69 14.66
CA LEU A 2 4.56 -18.36 14.36
C LEU A 2 4.32 -18.17 12.85
N GLU A 3 4.47 -19.24 12.07
CA GLU A 3 4.00 -19.26 10.69
C GLU A 3 2.48 -19.20 10.77
N TYR A 4 1.92 -18.05 10.38
CA TYR A 4 0.48 -17.92 10.21
C TYR A 4 0.00 -18.98 9.24
N SER A 5 -1.14 -19.61 9.53
CA SER A 5 -1.73 -20.51 8.54
C SER A 5 -2.12 -19.73 7.28
N ALA A 6 -2.17 -20.40 6.13
CA ALA A 6 -2.62 -19.76 4.90
C ALA A 6 -4.06 -19.19 5.03
N GLU A 7 -4.87 -19.78 5.91
CA GLU A 7 -6.23 -19.33 6.23
C GLU A 7 -6.21 -18.05 7.07
N GLU A 8 -5.34 -17.96 8.08
CA GLU A 8 -5.18 -16.75 8.88
C GLU A 8 -4.68 -15.57 8.03
N SER A 9 -3.76 -15.84 7.09
CA SER A 9 -3.28 -14.81 6.15
C SER A 9 -4.39 -14.32 5.22
N LEU A 10 -5.24 -15.24 4.75
CA LEU A 10 -6.39 -14.90 3.89
C LEU A 10 -7.47 -14.12 4.66
N ASP A 11 -7.73 -14.48 5.92
CA ASP A 11 -8.64 -13.74 6.80
C ASP A 11 -8.11 -12.33 7.10
N GLU A 12 -6.79 -12.18 7.30
CA GLU A 12 -6.16 -10.86 7.41
C GLU A 12 -6.33 -10.05 6.11
N LEU A 13 -6.07 -10.66 4.94
CA LEU A 13 -6.26 -9.99 3.65
C LEU A 13 -7.70 -9.54 3.44
N ARG A 14 -8.68 -10.39 3.80
CA ARG A 14 -10.10 -10.03 3.79
C ARG A 14 -10.35 -8.80 4.66
N ALA A 15 -9.83 -8.79 5.88
CA ALA A 15 -9.98 -7.64 6.78
C ALA A 15 -9.32 -6.36 6.21
N LEU A 16 -8.19 -6.48 5.50
CA LEU A 16 -7.55 -5.35 4.82
C LEU A 16 -8.42 -4.82 3.66
N ALA A 17 -8.94 -5.71 2.82
CA ALA A 17 -9.81 -5.37 1.71
C ALA A 17 -11.07 -4.65 2.17
N LEU A 18 -11.73 -5.15 3.24
CA LEU A 18 -12.88 -4.49 3.87
C LEU A 18 -12.52 -3.12 4.45
N SER A 19 -11.32 -2.98 5.04
CA SER A 19 -10.83 -1.69 5.54
C SER A 19 -10.57 -0.69 4.42
N ALA A 20 -10.19 -1.16 3.24
CA ALA A 20 -10.12 -0.41 1.98
C ALA A 20 -11.48 -0.24 1.30
N GLY A 21 -12.59 -0.65 1.92
CA GLY A 21 -13.95 -0.49 1.41
C GLY A 21 -14.24 -1.32 0.16
N ALA A 22 -13.51 -2.41 -0.06
CA ALA A 22 -13.82 -3.38 -1.09
C ALA A 22 -14.97 -4.30 -0.65
N GLU A 23 -15.74 -4.78 -1.62
CA GLU A 23 -16.69 -5.87 -1.44
C GLU A 23 -16.05 -7.18 -1.94
N ILE A 24 -16.21 -8.26 -1.18
CA ILE A 24 -15.57 -9.54 -1.49
C ILE A 24 -16.49 -10.37 -2.39
N ALA A 25 -16.12 -10.48 -3.66
CA ALA A 25 -16.85 -11.27 -4.65
C ALA A 25 -16.46 -12.77 -4.64
N GLY A 26 -15.29 -13.11 -4.11
CA GLY A 26 -14.78 -14.47 -4.05
C GLY A 26 -13.37 -14.54 -3.49
N GLU A 27 -12.99 -15.73 -3.05
CA GLU A 27 -11.69 -15.97 -2.42
C GLU A 27 -11.09 -17.28 -2.92
N PHE A 28 -9.78 -17.26 -3.08
CA PHE A 28 -9.04 -18.37 -3.67
C PHE A 28 -7.77 -18.61 -2.86
N LEU A 29 -7.54 -19.87 -2.53
CA LEU A 29 -6.33 -20.33 -1.89
C LEU A 29 -5.65 -21.36 -2.79
N GLN A 30 -4.34 -21.26 -2.91
CA GLN A 30 -3.55 -22.23 -3.65
C GLN A 30 -2.29 -22.59 -2.86
N HIS A 31 -2.15 -23.87 -2.51
CA HIS A 31 -0.91 -24.44 -2.00
C HIS A 31 -0.03 -24.90 -3.16
N ARG A 32 1.24 -24.50 -3.16
CA ARG A 32 2.28 -24.95 -4.10
C ARG A 32 3.64 -24.95 -3.38
N ASP A 33 4.50 -25.90 -3.76
CA ASP A 33 5.86 -25.99 -3.22
C ASP A 33 6.75 -24.83 -3.67
N GLN A 34 6.55 -24.34 -4.89
CA GLN A 34 7.27 -23.20 -5.44
C GLN A 34 6.33 -22.25 -6.20
N PRO A 35 6.48 -20.93 -6.02
CA PRO A 35 5.72 -19.94 -6.75
C PRO A 35 6.09 -19.97 -8.24
N ASP A 36 5.10 -19.70 -9.09
CA ASP A 36 5.36 -19.52 -10.52
C ASP A 36 6.17 -18.22 -10.74
N PRO A 37 7.33 -18.26 -11.42
CA PRO A 37 8.16 -17.07 -11.58
C PRO A 37 7.48 -15.98 -12.42
N ALA A 38 6.54 -16.35 -13.30
CA ALA A 38 5.86 -15.43 -14.20
C ALA A 38 4.57 -14.86 -13.61
N THR A 39 3.86 -15.56 -12.73
CA THR A 39 2.52 -15.17 -12.26
C THR A 39 2.26 -15.41 -10.77
N LEU A 40 3.25 -15.92 -10.03
CA LEU A 40 3.17 -16.39 -8.64
C LEU A 40 2.30 -17.64 -8.44
N ILE A 41 1.14 -17.68 -9.08
CA ILE A 41 0.18 -18.79 -9.03
C ILE A 41 0.23 -19.65 -10.29
N GLY A 42 -0.31 -20.86 -10.23
CA GLY A 42 -0.33 -21.76 -11.38
C GLY A 42 -1.32 -21.34 -12.48
N LYS A 43 -1.00 -21.65 -13.74
CA LYS A 43 -1.87 -21.35 -14.92
C LYS A 43 -3.33 -21.77 -14.73
N GLY A 44 -3.59 -23.00 -14.26
CA GLY A 44 -4.97 -23.47 -14.05
C GLY A 44 -5.73 -22.65 -12.99
N LYS A 45 -5.03 -22.18 -11.95
CA LYS A 45 -5.63 -21.30 -10.93
C LYS A 45 -5.89 -19.90 -11.48
N LEU A 46 -5.01 -19.41 -12.33
CA LEU A 46 -5.15 -18.13 -13.01
C LEU A 46 -6.39 -18.14 -13.95
N GLU A 47 -6.60 -19.23 -14.69
CA GLU A 47 -7.79 -19.43 -15.53
C GLU A 47 -9.08 -19.52 -14.69
N GLU A 48 -9.05 -20.24 -13.57
CA GLU A 48 -10.16 -20.32 -12.61
C GLU A 48 -10.54 -18.93 -12.06
N ILE A 49 -9.55 -18.17 -11.59
CA ILE A 49 -9.75 -16.81 -11.06
C ILE A 49 -10.27 -15.88 -12.15
N ALA A 50 -9.74 -15.95 -13.38
CA ALA A 50 -10.22 -15.14 -14.50
C ALA A 50 -11.71 -15.39 -14.80
N GLY A 51 -12.12 -16.68 -14.83
CA GLY A 51 -13.52 -17.05 -15.04
C GLY A 51 -14.43 -16.56 -13.91
N ALA A 52 -13.99 -16.68 -12.66
CA ALA A 52 -14.74 -16.19 -11.51
C ALA A 52 -14.85 -14.67 -11.48
N ALA A 53 -13.76 -13.95 -11.76
CA ALA A 53 -13.73 -12.49 -11.83
C ALA A 53 -14.67 -11.96 -12.91
N ALA A 54 -14.67 -12.58 -14.10
CA ALA A 54 -15.59 -12.23 -15.18
C ALA A 54 -17.06 -12.52 -14.80
N SER A 55 -17.32 -13.67 -14.18
CA SER A 55 -18.68 -14.06 -13.78
C SER A 55 -19.25 -13.15 -12.70
N ALA A 56 -18.41 -12.73 -11.75
CA ALA A 56 -18.79 -11.82 -10.66
C ALA A 56 -18.70 -10.34 -11.04
N SER A 57 -18.23 -10.01 -12.26
CA SER A 57 -17.92 -8.63 -12.69
C SER A 57 -16.99 -7.90 -11.71
N ALA A 58 -15.96 -8.58 -11.22
CA ALA A 58 -15.01 -8.01 -10.28
C ALA A 58 -14.09 -6.99 -10.96
N ASP A 59 -13.99 -5.79 -10.40
CA ASP A 59 -13.13 -4.71 -10.94
C ASP A 59 -11.65 -4.84 -10.54
N LEU A 60 -11.36 -5.66 -9.52
CA LEU A 60 -10.06 -5.72 -8.87
C LEU A 60 -9.79 -7.13 -8.32
N ILE A 61 -8.57 -7.62 -8.55
CA ILE A 61 -8.06 -8.85 -7.93
C ILE A 61 -6.96 -8.49 -6.94
N LEU A 62 -7.07 -9.02 -5.72
CA LEU A 62 -6.13 -8.81 -4.63
C LEU A 62 -5.22 -10.04 -4.47
N PHE A 63 -3.91 -9.82 -4.47
CA PHE A 63 -2.93 -10.84 -4.13
C PHE A 63 -2.40 -10.65 -2.71
N ASP A 64 -2.37 -11.72 -1.94
CA ASP A 64 -1.88 -11.69 -0.58
C ASP A 64 -0.36 -11.45 -0.48
N HIS A 65 0.37 -11.95 -1.46
CA HIS A 65 1.80 -11.80 -1.55
C HIS A 65 2.19 -10.67 -2.50
N ASP A 66 3.35 -10.06 -2.25
CA ASP A 66 3.92 -9.05 -3.12
C ASP A 66 4.23 -9.62 -4.50
N LEU A 67 3.80 -8.91 -5.54
CA LEU A 67 4.05 -9.30 -6.92
C LEU A 67 5.20 -8.46 -7.48
N THR A 68 6.14 -9.05 -8.21
CA THR A 68 7.07 -8.24 -9.02
C THR A 68 6.32 -7.47 -10.11
N ALA A 69 6.95 -6.42 -10.66
CA ALA A 69 6.36 -5.64 -11.76
C ALA A 69 6.06 -6.48 -13.02
N SER A 70 6.81 -7.56 -13.23
CA SER A 70 6.56 -8.50 -14.33
C SER A 70 5.44 -9.48 -14.00
N GLN A 71 5.39 -10.01 -12.77
CA GLN A 71 4.31 -10.89 -12.34
C GLN A 71 2.94 -10.19 -12.40
N GLN A 72 2.85 -9.00 -11.81
CA GLN A 72 1.60 -8.22 -11.83
C GLN A 72 1.08 -8.03 -13.26
N ARG A 73 1.93 -7.62 -14.19
CA ARG A 73 1.57 -7.46 -15.60
C ARG A 73 1.08 -8.75 -16.25
N ASN A 74 1.77 -9.86 -16.01
CA ASN A 74 1.44 -11.13 -16.62
C ASN A 74 0.08 -11.62 -16.12
N VAL A 75 -0.19 -11.46 -14.81
CA VAL A 75 -1.49 -11.75 -14.21
C VAL A 75 -2.56 -10.83 -14.80
N GLU A 76 -2.37 -9.51 -14.80
CA GLU A 76 -3.34 -8.54 -15.35
C GLU A 76 -3.71 -8.86 -16.81
N ARG A 77 -2.74 -9.24 -17.64
CA ARG A 77 -2.99 -9.65 -19.03
C ARG A 77 -3.77 -10.95 -19.15
N ALA A 78 -3.52 -11.90 -18.26
CA ALA A 78 -4.18 -13.20 -18.30
C ALA A 78 -5.62 -13.13 -17.80
N VAL A 79 -5.89 -12.29 -16.79
CA VAL A 79 -7.21 -12.15 -16.16
C VAL A 79 -8.03 -10.99 -16.71
N ASN A 80 -7.43 -10.12 -17.53
CA ASN A 80 -8.04 -8.92 -18.09
C ASN A 80 -8.74 -8.03 -17.03
N THR A 81 -8.19 -7.99 -15.82
CA THR A 81 -8.71 -7.27 -14.66
C THR A 81 -7.54 -6.62 -13.93
N ARG A 82 -7.76 -5.47 -13.29
CA ARG A 82 -6.71 -4.80 -12.51
C ARG A 82 -6.26 -5.67 -11.34
N VAL A 83 -4.96 -5.72 -11.08
CA VAL A 83 -4.38 -6.49 -9.98
C VAL A 83 -3.61 -5.59 -9.06
N ILE A 84 -3.80 -5.74 -7.75
CA ILE A 84 -2.92 -5.14 -6.74
C ILE A 84 -2.48 -6.20 -5.73
N ASP A 85 -1.30 -6.01 -5.16
CA ASP A 85 -0.78 -6.85 -4.08
C ASP A 85 -1.08 -6.25 -2.69
N ARG A 86 -0.74 -7.01 -1.65
CA ARG A 86 -0.88 -6.62 -0.24
C ARG A 86 -0.17 -5.29 0.05
N THR A 87 1.03 -5.06 -0.48
CA THR A 87 1.73 -3.77 -0.30
C THR A 87 0.92 -2.60 -0.83
N GLN A 88 0.42 -2.67 -2.08
CA GLN A 88 -0.39 -1.59 -2.66
C GLN A 88 -1.69 -1.39 -1.89
N LEU A 89 -2.36 -2.47 -1.46
CA LEU A 89 -3.57 -2.39 -0.64
C LEU A 89 -3.31 -1.65 0.68
N ILE A 90 -2.23 -1.98 1.38
CA ILE A 90 -1.84 -1.31 2.63
C ILE A 90 -1.55 0.17 2.39
N LEU A 91 -0.84 0.51 1.32
CA LEU A 91 -0.56 1.92 0.97
C LEU A 91 -1.85 2.70 0.68
N ASP A 92 -2.83 2.08 0.02
CA ASP A 92 -4.13 2.70 -0.27
C ASP A 92 -4.96 2.90 1.00
N ILE A 93 -4.91 1.95 1.95
CA ILE A 93 -5.51 2.13 3.27
C ILE A 93 -4.82 3.29 4.01
N PHE A 94 -3.49 3.35 4.01
CA PHE A 94 -2.76 4.44 4.64
C PHE A 94 -3.06 5.81 4.03
N ALA A 95 -3.21 5.89 2.70
CA ALA A 95 -3.55 7.14 2.03
C ALA A 95 -4.89 7.71 2.52
N ARG A 96 -5.86 6.85 2.84
CA ARG A 96 -7.16 7.25 3.39
C ARG A 96 -7.10 7.69 4.86
N HIS A 97 -6.14 7.17 5.62
CA HIS A 97 -6.04 7.42 7.07
C HIS A 97 -4.98 8.45 7.45
N ALA A 98 -4.12 8.87 6.50
CA ALA A 98 -3.11 9.91 6.72
C ALA A 98 -3.75 11.29 6.84
N ARG A 99 -3.88 11.79 8.08
CA ARG A 99 -4.48 13.10 8.38
C ARG A 99 -3.42 14.17 8.59
N THR A 100 -2.26 13.83 9.14
CA THR A 100 -1.19 14.81 9.32
C THR A 100 -0.41 15.04 8.03
N ARG A 101 0.16 16.24 7.89
CA ARG A 101 1.02 16.56 6.74
C ARG A 101 2.20 15.59 6.64
N GLU A 102 2.78 15.16 7.76
CA GLU A 102 3.86 14.19 7.77
C GLU A 102 3.39 12.82 7.26
N GLY A 103 2.27 12.32 7.81
CA GLY A 103 1.69 11.05 7.38
C GLY A 103 1.40 11.03 5.87
N GLN A 104 0.79 12.11 5.36
CA GLN A 104 0.50 12.26 3.93
C GLN A 104 1.77 12.21 3.07
N LEU A 105 2.82 12.91 3.49
CA LEU A 105 4.10 12.91 2.76
C LEU A 105 4.80 11.55 2.79
N GLN A 106 4.76 10.85 3.92
CA GLN A 106 5.35 9.51 4.04
C GLN A 106 4.61 8.50 3.16
N VAL A 107 3.29 8.53 3.16
CA VAL A 107 2.47 7.65 2.30
C VAL A 107 2.70 7.98 0.82
N GLU A 108 2.71 9.26 0.45
CA GLU A 108 3.01 9.68 -0.93
C GLU A 108 4.39 9.20 -1.37
N LEU A 109 5.42 9.35 -0.51
CA LEU A 109 6.77 8.85 -0.79
C LEU A 109 6.76 7.34 -1.05
N ALA A 110 6.09 6.57 -0.20
CA ALA A 110 6.02 5.12 -0.32
C ALA A 110 5.29 4.69 -1.60
N GLN A 111 4.17 5.34 -1.94
CA GLN A 111 3.44 5.10 -3.19
C GLN A 111 4.30 5.39 -4.42
N LEU A 112 5.02 6.53 -4.44
CA LEU A 112 5.90 6.88 -5.55
C LEU A 112 7.04 5.87 -5.72
N GLN A 113 7.63 5.41 -4.61
CA GLN A 113 8.70 4.41 -4.62
C GLN A 113 8.21 3.04 -5.10
N TYR A 114 7.00 2.63 -4.70
CA TYR A 114 6.38 1.39 -5.15
C TYR A 114 6.00 1.44 -6.64
N MET A 115 5.50 2.58 -7.11
CA MET A 115 5.11 2.76 -8.53
C MET A 115 6.30 2.84 -9.48
N LEU A 116 7.41 3.44 -9.06
CA LEU A 116 8.58 3.71 -9.92
C LEU A 116 9.09 2.48 -10.70
N PRO A 117 9.34 1.30 -10.07
CA PRO A 117 9.76 0.10 -10.80
C PRO A 117 8.66 -0.51 -11.68
N ARG A 118 7.39 -0.10 -11.50
CA ARG A 118 6.21 -0.62 -12.21
C ARG A 118 5.75 0.24 -13.39
N LEU A 119 6.37 1.41 -13.60
CA LEU A 119 6.02 2.33 -14.70
C LEU A 119 6.17 1.73 -16.09
N GLY A 120 7.29 1.05 -16.34
CA GLY A 120 7.60 0.48 -17.66
C GLY A 120 6.60 -0.57 -18.14
N GLY A 121 5.75 -1.06 -17.24
CA GLY A 121 4.72 -2.02 -17.56
C GLY A 121 3.45 -1.47 -18.20
N ARG A 122 3.08 -0.23 -17.88
CA ARG A 122 1.85 0.43 -18.37
C ARG A 122 2.04 1.14 -19.72
N GLY A 123 3.28 1.29 -20.19
CA GLY A 123 3.61 2.05 -21.40
C GLY A 123 3.46 1.28 -22.72
N ILE A 124 3.17 -0.03 -22.69
CA ILE A 124 3.06 -0.85 -23.91
C ILE A 124 1.77 -0.54 -24.69
N GLU A 125 0.70 -0.13 -24.00
CA GLU A 125 -0.55 0.29 -24.66
C GLU A 125 -0.44 1.70 -25.27
N MET A 126 0.34 2.61 -24.67
CA MET A 126 0.58 3.95 -25.23
C MET A 126 1.64 3.96 -26.35
N SER A 127 2.56 2.99 -26.40
CA SER A 127 3.58 2.95 -27.46
C SER A 127 3.04 2.45 -28.81
N GLN A 128 1.96 1.65 -28.81
CA GLN A 128 1.35 1.15 -30.05
C GLN A 128 0.59 2.23 -30.84
N LEU A 129 0.01 3.23 -30.15
CA LEU A 129 -0.61 4.39 -30.81
C LEU A 129 0.41 5.36 -31.43
N GLY A 130 1.69 5.25 -31.07
CA GLY A 130 2.79 6.05 -31.63
C GLY A 130 3.52 5.39 -32.81
N GLY A 131 3.04 4.24 -33.31
CA GLY A 131 3.67 3.42 -34.34
C GLY A 131 3.58 3.99 -35.77
N GLY A 132 3.65 5.31 -35.95
CA GLY A 132 3.80 5.94 -37.26
C GLY A 132 5.29 6.10 -37.61
N ILE A 133 5.70 5.55 -38.75
CA ILE A 133 7.04 5.68 -39.35
C ILE A 133 7.45 7.16 -39.38
N GLY A 134 8.33 7.60 -38.48
CA GLY A 134 8.84 8.99 -38.50
C GLY A 134 9.54 9.55 -37.26
N THR A 135 9.45 8.97 -36.06
CA THR A 135 9.99 9.63 -34.83
C THR A 135 11.42 9.24 -34.46
N ARG A 136 12.33 9.15 -35.45
CA ARG A 136 13.78 9.16 -35.18
C ARG A 136 14.25 10.61 -34.96
N GLY A 137 13.85 11.18 -33.83
CA GLY A 137 14.50 12.35 -33.25
C GLY A 137 15.22 11.96 -31.96
N PRO A 138 16.27 12.68 -31.52
CA PRO A 138 17.01 12.41 -30.27
C PRO A 138 16.20 12.85 -29.02
N GLY A 139 14.90 12.54 -28.99
CA GLY A 139 13.94 12.94 -27.96
C GLY A 139 13.74 11.85 -26.92
N GLU A 140 13.75 12.26 -25.66
CA GLU A 140 13.49 11.43 -24.48
C GLU A 140 12.17 10.64 -24.62
N THR A 141 12.17 9.36 -24.27
CA THR A 141 10.95 8.55 -24.31
C THR A 141 9.93 9.04 -23.28
N GLN A 142 8.63 8.83 -23.53
CA GLN A 142 7.58 9.19 -22.56
C GLN A 142 7.82 8.51 -21.19
N LEU A 143 8.27 7.25 -21.21
CA LEU A 143 8.62 6.49 -20.01
C LEU A 143 9.78 7.13 -19.23
N GLU A 144 10.83 7.60 -19.91
CA GLU A 144 11.93 8.31 -19.26
C GLU A 144 11.46 9.64 -18.66
N THR A 145 10.63 10.38 -19.41
CA THR A 145 10.03 11.64 -18.95
C THR A 145 9.23 11.43 -17.66
N ASP A 146 8.37 10.41 -17.62
CA ASP A 146 7.56 10.10 -16.44
C ASP A 146 8.42 9.62 -15.27
N ARG A 147 9.43 8.79 -15.54
CA ARG A 147 10.42 8.38 -14.53
C ARG A 147 11.16 9.58 -13.95
N ARG A 148 11.52 10.58 -14.77
CA ARG A 148 12.15 11.83 -14.30
C ARG A 148 11.20 12.66 -13.45
N LYS A 149 9.91 12.78 -13.83
CA LYS A 149 8.88 13.47 -13.04
C LYS A 149 8.71 12.83 -11.66
N ILE A 150 8.55 11.50 -11.60
CA ILE A 150 8.43 10.78 -10.31
C ILE A 150 9.67 10.99 -9.45
N ASN A 151 10.88 10.84 -10.00
CA ASN A 151 12.11 11.05 -9.24
C ASN A 151 12.24 12.50 -8.72
N ARG A 152 11.82 13.49 -9.50
CA ARG A 152 11.77 14.89 -9.04
C ARG A 152 10.80 15.04 -7.89
N ARG A 153 9.60 14.44 -7.97
CA ARG A 153 8.62 14.48 -6.89
C ARG A 153 9.11 13.78 -5.62
N ILE A 154 9.75 12.62 -5.74
CA ILE A 154 10.37 11.90 -4.62
C ILE A 154 11.35 12.81 -3.87
N ARG A 155 12.22 13.54 -4.60
CA ARG A 155 13.17 14.49 -3.99
C ARG A 155 12.45 15.59 -3.20
N GLN A 156 11.44 16.22 -3.81
CA GLN A 156 10.65 17.27 -3.16
C GLN A 156 9.94 16.77 -1.90
N VAL A 157 9.32 15.58 -1.95
CA VAL A 157 8.62 14.99 -0.81
C VAL A 157 9.61 14.68 0.32
N LYS A 158 10.79 14.15 0.02
CA LYS A 158 11.85 13.92 1.00
C LYS A 158 12.30 15.21 1.70
N GLU A 159 12.52 16.28 0.95
CA GLU A 159 12.86 17.60 1.51
C GLU A 159 11.75 18.13 2.43
N GLN A 160 10.48 17.98 2.03
CA GLN A 160 9.34 18.37 2.85
C GLN A 160 9.24 17.56 4.15
N ILE A 161 9.50 16.25 4.10
CA ILE A 161 9.56 15.39 5.28
C ILE A 161 10.64 15.88 6.25
N GLU A 162 11.84 16.19 5.76
CA GLU A 162 12.94 16.67 6.60
C GLU A 162 12.61 18.00 7.29
N ASN A 163 11.91 18.90 6.59
CA ASN A 163 11.42 20.14 7.20
C ASN A 163 10.42 19.87 8.32
N VAL A 164 9.47 18.95 8.13
CA VAL A 164 8.50 18.59 9.18
C VAL A 164 9.19 17.94 10.38
N ARG A 165 10.19 17.08 10.15
CA ARG A 165 11.01 16.47 11.20
C ARG A 165 11.76 17.50 12.03
N ARG A 166 12.35 18.53 11.40
CA ARG A 166 13.02 19.63 12.11
C ARG A 166 12.07 20.37 13.05
N VAL A 167 10.86 20.68 12.59
CA VAL A 167 9.83 21.34 13.42
C VAL A 167 9.43 20.46 14.61
N ARG A 168 9.22 19.15 14.39
CA ARG A 168 8.90 18.21 15.48
C ARG A 168 10.04 18.07 16.49
N ALA A 169 11.29 18.03 16.05
CA ALA A 169 12.45 17.94 16.93
C ALA A 169 12.54 19.16 17.87
N GLN A 170 12.32 20.38 17.35
CA GLN A 170 12.28 21.60 18.16
C GLN A 170 11.15 21.56 19.21
N GLN A 171 9.96 21.06 18.83
CA GLN A 171 8.85 20.90 19.77
C GLN A 171 9.16 19.87 20.85
N ARG A 172 9.88 18.78 20.52
CA ARG A 172 10.29 17.75 21.47
C ARG A 172 11.33 18.27 22.46
N GLN A 173 12.33 19.02 21.99
CA GLN A 173 13.39 19.58 22.84
C GLN A 173 12.82 20.51 23.93
N ARG A 174 11.76 21.27 23.64
CA ARG A 174 11.04 22.09 24.63
C ARG A 174 10.28 21.29 25.69
N ARG A 175 10.02 19.99 25.44
CA ARG A 175 9.30 19.10 26.37
C ARG A 175 10.25 18.26 27.21
N GLU A 176 11.41 17.91 26.67
CA GLU A 176 12.48 17.19 27.40
C GLU A 176 13.06 18.01 28.57
N SER A 177 12.82 19.32 28.60
CA SER A 177 13.18 20.16 29.75
C SER A 177 12.27 19.97 30.97
N ALA A 178 11.18 19.19 30.87
CA ALA A 178 10.32 18.82 31.99
C ALA A 178 10.41 17.30 32.26
N PRO A 179 10.51 16.84 33.52
CA PRO A 179 10.66 15.44 33.86
C PRO A 179 9.31 14.70 33.75
N ILE A 180 8.89 14.39 32.52
CA ILE A 180 7.65 13.66 32.23
C ILE A 180 7.99 12.30 31.62
N SER A 181 7.56 11.22 32.29
CA SER A 181 7.68 9.86 31.78
C SER A 181 6.87 9.68 30.50
N THR A 182 7.49 9.13 29.45
CA THR A 182 6.82 8.89 28.15
C THR A 182 6.61 7.39 27.96
N VAL A 183 5.36 6.99 27.69
CA VAL A 183 4.98 5.60 27.41
C VAL A 183 4.41 5.51 25.99
N ALA A 184 4.75 4.44 25.26
CA ALA A 184 4.23 4.17 23.93
C ALA A 184 3.53 2.80 23.89
N LEU A 185 2.35 2.74 23.28
CA LEU A 185 1.60 1.50 23.07
C LEU A 185 2.01 0.88 21.72
N VAL A 186 2.46 -0.37 21.74
CA VAL A 186 2.90 -1.12 20.56
C VAL A 186 2.12 -2.45 20.48
N GLY A 187 1.85 -2.92 19.27
CA GLY A 187 1.10 -4.14 19.01
C GLY A 187 0.50 -4.15 17.59
N TYR A 188 -0.02 -5.30 17.16
CA TYR A 188 -0.65 -5.47 15.85
C TYR A 188 -1.86 -4.56 15.64
N THR A 189 -2.18 -4.29 14.37
CA THR A 189 -3.43 -3.61 14.00
C THR A 189 -4.64 -4.33 14.58
N ASN A 190 -5.61 -3.58 15.08
CA ASN A 190 -6.79 -4.11 15.77
C ASN A 190 -6.52 -4.87 17.10
N ALA A 191 -5.31 -4.82 17.67
CA ALA A 191 -5.01 -5.40 19.00
C ALA A 191 -5.57 -4.59 20.19
N GLY A 192 -6.56 -3.72 19.99
CA GLY A 192 -7.14 -2.89 21.05
C GLY A 192 -6.27 -1.71 21.52
N LYS A 193 -5.21 -1.34 20.78
CA LYS A 193 -4.31 -0.22 21.17
C LYS A 193 -5.06 1.11 21.38
N SER A 194 -5.96 1.47 20.46
CA SER A 194 -6.75 2.70 20.57
C SER A 194 -7.75 2.63 21.74
N THR A 195 -8.33 1.45 21.98
CA THR A 195 -9.22 1.18 23.12
C THR A 195 -8.51 1.35 24.46
N LEU A 196 -7.33 0.75 24.61
CA LEU A 196 -6.50 0.93 25.80
C LEU A 196 -6.05 2.39 25.96
N PHE A 197 -5.66 3.04 24.86
CA PHE A 197 -5.29 4.45 24.90
C PHE A 197 -6.43 5.33 25.41
N ASN A 198 -7.65 5.15 24.90
CA ASN A 198 -8.82 5.91 25.34
C ASN A 198 -9.21 5.60 26.78
N ALA A 199 -9.13 4.34 27.19
CA ALA A 199 -9.39 3.93 28.58
C ALA A 199 -8.42 4.60 29.56
N LEU A 200 -7.13 4.68 29.21
CA LEU A 200 -6.10 5.29 30.07
C LEU A 200 -6.10 6.82 30.03
N THR A 201 -6.46 7.43 28.91
CA THR A 201 -6.32 8.89 28.71
C THR A 201 -7.64 9.65 28.77
N HIS A 202 -8.77 8.94 28.89
CA HIS A 202 -10.12 9.47 28.68
C HIS A 202 -10.29 10.24 27.35
N ALA A 203 -9.42 9.98 26.37
CA ALA A 203 -9.51 10.60 25.06
C ALA A 203 -10.64 9.97 24.23
N LYS A 204 -11.05 10.71 23.20
CA LYS A 204 -11.96 10.22 22.15
C LYS A 204 -11.19 9.96 20.86
N VAL A 205 -10.10 9.19 20.93
CA VAL A 205 -9.40 8.73 19.72
C VAL A 205 -10.32 7.79 18.96
N PHE A 206 -10.33 7.89 17.63
CA PHE A 206 -11.17 7.04 16.81
C PHE A 206 -10.79 5.56 17.00
N GLU A 207 -11.76 4.76 17.45
CA GLU A 207 -11.67 3.31 17.53
C GLU A 207 -12.46 2.70 16.39
N SER A 208 -11.88 1.74 15.70
CA SER A 208 -12.55 0.97 14.68
C SER A 208 -11.93 -0.43 14.63
N ALA A 209 -12.77 -1.43 14.37
CA ALA A 209 -12.33 -2.79 14.10
C ALA A 209 -11.56 -2.91 12.75
N ARG A 210 -11.56 -1.85 11.94
CA ARG A 210 -10.83 -1.80 10.67
C ARG A 210 -9.32 -1.74 10.90
N LEU A 211 -8.58 -2.48 10.08
CA LEU A 211 -7.12 -2.46 10.09
C LEU A 211 -6.61 -1.09 9.65
N PHE A 212 -5.51 -0.65 10.29
CA PHE A 212 -4.86 0.64 10.05
C PHE A 212 -5.77 1.88 10.15
N ALA A 213 -6.85 1.80 10.94
CA ALA A 213 -7.79 2.91 11.17
C ALA A 213 -7.15 4.19 11.75
N THR A 214 -5.97 4.07 12.36
CA THR A 214 -5.16 5.21 12.85
C THR A 214 -3.73 5.04 12.39
N LEU A 215 -3.21 6.02 11.64
CA LEU A 215 -1.81 6.07 11.21
C LEU A 215 -1.00 7.10 11.99
N ASP A 216 -1.61 8.26 12.29
CA ASP A 216 -0.91 9.37 12.91
C ASP A 216 -0.76 9.20 14.43
N PRO A 217 0.40 9.56 15.02
CA PRO A 217 0.61 9.45 16.45
C PRO A 217 -0.32 10.39 17.22
N THR A 218 -0.94 9.88 18.29
CA THR A 218 -1.74 10.68 19.22
C THR A 218 -1.02 10.80 20.55
N LEU A 219 -0.93 12.03 21.07
CA LEU A 219 -0.28 12.33 22.36
C LEU A 219 -1.30 12.86 23.34
N ARG A 220 -1.29 12.34 24.57
CA ARG A 220 -2.08 12.81 25.70
C ARG A 220 -1.26 12.73 26.98
N SER A 221 -1.39 13.74 27.82
CA SER A 221 -0.96 13.69 29.22
C SER A 221 -2.04 12.98 30.03
N VAL A 222 -1.60 12.18 31.00
CA VAL A 222 -2.47 11.51 31.98
C VAL A 222 -1.96 11.93 33.35
N GLU A 223 -2.88 12.31 34.24
CA GLU A 223 -2.60 12.66 35.65
C GLU A 223 -2.76 11.44 36.55
#